data_AF-A0A0F8WIU0-F1
#
_entry.id   AF-A0A0F8WIU0-F1
#
_cell.length_a   1.000
_cell.length_b   1.000
_cell.length_c   1.000
_cell.angle_alpha   90.00
_cell.angle_beta   90.00
_cell.angle_gamma   90.00
#
_symmetry.space_group_name_H-M   'P 1'
#
loop_
_entity.id
_entity.type
_entity.pdbx_description
1 polymer ?
#
loop_
_entity_poly.entity_id
_entity_poly.type
_entity_poly.pdbx_seq_one_letter_code
_entity_poly.pdbx_strand_id
1 'polypeptide(L)'
;MTDDPQAQLRRSVYLLLIFLGVGTLLGRILAVDSVDKVALENYRLAKVQQKLDAKRASLQQKGLQGGALEGAMARFAEREGVWRWAKLRRPFLSANDRSRWCTLRALVEDDLRVEGYPYSIDNVVDQPTWDTIDMVKHDGHLFSSKPPLFPTMLAGEYWLIHRLSGMTLGTHPYWVGRFMLITVNGTLLLIFFVLLARLVERFGTTDWGRMFVMSAGVFGTFLTTFSVTINNHLPAATAAMVAIYADRNSIFFATDAHGEAVLTQFGRALQELGIELIPANSPQAKGRVERFNG
;
A
#
# COMPACT_ATOMS: atom_id res chain seq x y z
N MET A 1 28.03 29.64 4.70
CA MET A 1 28.01 28.17 4.65
C MET A 1 29.32 27.69 5.22
N THR A 2 29.32 27.18 6.44
CA THR A 2 30.49 26.51 7.03
C THR A 2 30.67 25.18 6.32
N ASP A 3 31.85 24.91 5.77
CA ASP A 3 32.21 23.60 5.24
C ASP A 3 32.13 22.59 6.38
N ASP A 4 31.05 21.81 6.40
CA ASP A 4 30.88 20.65 7.28
C ASP A 4 31.59 19.47 6.60
N PRO A 5 32.81 19.10 7.02
CA PRO A 5 33.60 18.05 6.37
C PRO A 5 32.93 16.67 6.50
N GLN A 6 32.00 16.50 7.44
CA GLN A 6 31.28 15.25 7.66
C GLN A 6 29.97 15.18 6.88
N ALA A 7 29.51 16.27 6.27
CA ALA A 7 28.23 16.32 5.56
C ALA A 7 28.12 15.27 4.44
N GLN A 8 29.19 15.05 3.69
CA GLN A 8 29.18 14.07 2.60
C GLN A 8 29.05 12.64 3.14
N LEU A 9 29.86 12.28 4.15
CA LEU A 9 29.78 10.99 4.81
C LEU A 9 28.37 10.77 5.40
N ARG A 10 27.84 11.79 6.06
CA ARG A 10 26.52 11.75 6.69
C ARG A 10 25.39 11.50 5.69
N ARG A 11 25.42 12.19 4.54
CA ARG A 11 24.46 11.95 3.45
C ARG A 11 24.56 10.53 2.90
N SER A 12 25.77 9.99 2.75
CA SER A 12 25.97 8.60 2.33
C SER A 12 25.38 7.60 3.33
N VAL A 13 25.55 7.85 4.63
CA VAL A 13 24.94 7.01 5.68
C VAL A 13 23.41 7.09 5.62
N TYR A 14 22.82 8.25 5.40
CA TYR A 14 21.36 8.35 5.21
C TYR A 14 20.87 7.57 4.00
N LEU A 15 21.56 7.66 2.87
CA LEU A 15 21.21 6.90 1.68
C LEU A 15 21.26 5.39 1.93
N LEU A 16 22.29 4.93 2.66
CA LEU A 16 22.38 3.53 3.08
C LEU A 16 21.19 3.13 3.97
N LEU A 17 20.86 3.94 4.98
CA LEU A 17 19.75 3.67 5.89
C LEU A 17 18.39 3.65 5.16
N ILE A 18 18.16 4.60 4.24
CA ILE A 18 16.97 4.65 3.39
C ILE A 18 16.89 3.38 2.53
N PHE A 19 18.01 3.00 1.90
CA PHE A 19 18.08 1.81 1.06
C PHE A 19 17.76 0.54 1.86
N LEU A 20 18.30 0.41 3.07
CA LEU A 20 18.01 -0.72 3.97
C LEU A 20 16.54 -0.75 4.40
N GLY A 21 15.96 0.41 4.71
CA GLY A 21 14.54 0.53 5.08
C GLY A 21 13.59 0.11 3.95
N VAL A 22 13.82 0.62 2.73
CA VAL A 22 13.04 0.26 1.54
C VAL A 22 13.30 -1.19 1.12
N GLY A 23 14.55 -1.66 1.20
CA GLY A 23 14.92 -3.05 0.92
C GLY A 23 14.24 -4.05 1.86
N THR A 24 14.10 -3.69 3.14
CA THR A 24 13.35 -4.50 4.13
C THR A 24 11.88 -4.61 3.75
N LEU A 25 11.26 -3.52 3.31
CA LEU A 25 9.88 -3.53 2.78
C LEU A 25 9.77 -4.46 1.58
N LEU A 26 10.69 -4.35 0.60
CA LEU A 26 10.66 -5.15 -0.61
C LEU A 26 10.77 -6.65 -0.28
N GLY A 27 11.74 -7.02 0.56
CA GLY A 27 11.93 -8.40 1.01
C GLY A 27 10.69 -8.96 1.70
N ARG A 28 10.03 -8.15 2.55
CA ARG A 28 8.80 -8.56 3.24
C ARG A 28 7.62 -8.72 2.28
N ILE A 29 7.37 -7.77 1.38
CA ILE A 29 6.27 -7.89 0.40
C ILE A 29 6.42 -9.15 -0.45
N LEU A 30 7.65 -9.48 -0.86
CA LEU A 30 7.93 -10.68 -1.65
C LEU A 30 7.77 -11.99 -0.85
N ALA A 31 7.98 -11.94 0.47
CA ALA A 31 7.83 -13.08 1.38
C ALA A 31 6.39 -13.25 1.91
N VAL A 32 5.54 -12.23 1.81
CA VAL A 32 4.18 -12.24 2.37
C VAL A 32 3.26 -13.21 1.63
N ASP A 33 2.56 -14.01 2.44
CA ASP A 33 1.56 -14.99 2.03
C ASP A 33 0.49 -15.18 3.12
N SER A 34 -0.76 -15.46 2.76
CA SER A 34 -1.86 -15.61 3.73
C SER A 34 -1.71 -16.92 4.53
N VAL A 35 -1.11 -16.81 5.71
CA VAL A 35 -0.75 -17.96 6.56
C VAL A 35 -1.96 -18.78 7.02
N ASP A 36 -3.11 -18.13 7.25
CA ASP A 36 -4.36 -18.77 7.69
C ASP A 36 -4.90 -19.78 6.66
N LYS A 37 -4.54 -19.63 5.39
CA LYS A 37 -4.97 -20.53 4.32
C LYS A 37 -3.97 -21.64 4.00
N VAL A 38 -2.75 -21.63 4.57
CA VAL A 38 -1.69 -22.60 4.25
C VAL A 38 -2.13 -24.03 4.49
N ALA A 39 -2.65 -24.34 5.69
CA ALA A 39 -3.03 -25.71 6.04
C ALA A 39 -4.20 -26.22 5.16
N LEU A 40 -5.19 -25.36 4.93
CA LEU A 40 -6.34 -25.68 4.10
C LEU A 40 -5.96 -25.84 2.62
N GLU A 41 -5.11 -24.96 2.09
CA GLU A 41 -4.59 -25.07 0.73
C GLU A 41 -3.80 -26.37 0.55
N ASN A 42 -2.87 -26.69 1.47
CA ASN A 42 -2.10 -27.93 1.40
C ASN A 42 -3.00 -29.17 1.39
N TYR A 43 -4.03 -29.18 2.25
CA TYR A 43 -5.04 -30.24 2.26
C TYR A 43 -5.81 -30.33 0.93
N ARG A 44 -6.23 -29.21 0.36
CA ARG A 44 -6.94 -29.17 -0.92
C ARG A 44 -6.06 -29.60 -2.09
N LEU A 45 -4.80 -29.15 -2.12
CA LEU A 45 -3.82 -29.55 -3.12
C LEU A 45 -3.58 -31.06 -3.09
N ALA A 46 -3.47 -31.67 -1.90
CA ALA A 46 -3.35 -33.11 -1.76
C ALA A 46 -4.58 -33.85 -2.33
N LYS A 47 -5.80 -33.36 -2.06
CA LYS A 47 -7.03 -33.92 -2.64
C LYS A 47 -7.11 -33.75 -4.16
N VAL A 48 -6.67 -32.61 -4.68
CA VAL A 48 -6.61 -32.38 -6.13
C VAL A 48 -5.63 -33.35 -6.78
N GLN A 49 -4.45 -33.53 -6.18
CA GLN A 49 -3.47 -34.49 -6.68
C GLN A 49 -4.05 -35.90 -6.72
N GLN A 50 -4.70 -36.33 -5.64
CA GLN A 50 -5.37 -37.64 -5.59
C GLN A 50 -6.44 -37.80 -6.69
N LYS A 51 -7.26 -36.77 -6.93
CA LYS A 51 -8.26 -36.79 -8.02
C LYS A 51 -7.61 -36.86 -9.39
N LEU A 52 -6.54 -36.11 -9.61
CA LEU A 52 -5.81 -36.10 -10.88
C LEU A 52 -5.14 -37.46 -11.13
N ASP A 53 -4.53 -38.06 -10.12
CA ASP A 53 -3.88 -39.37 -10.22
C ASP A 53 -4.92 -40.46 -10.54
N ALA A 54 -6.06 -40.46 -9.86
CA ALA A 54 -7.16 -41.38 -10.14
C ALA A 54 -7.70 -41.22 -11.56
N LYS A 55 -7.85 -39.97 -12.03
CA LYS A 55 -8.30 -39.70 -13.40
C LYS A 55 -7.27 -40.15 -14.44
N ARG A 56 -5.98 -39.91 -14.18
CA ARG A 56 -4.87 -40.32 -15.03
C ARG A 56 -4.83 -41.83 -15.20
N ALA A 57 -4.93 -42.57 -14.09
CA ALA A 57 -5.00 -44.04 -14.10
C ALA A 57 -6.20 -44.55 -14.92
N SER A 58 -7.38 -43.93 -14.76
CA SER A 58 -8.57 -44.29 -15.54
C SER A 58 -8.40 -44.04 -17.05
N LEU A 59 -7.74 -42.95 -17.44
CA LEU A 59 -7.47 -42.65 -18.86
C LEU A 59 -6.40 -43.58 -19.46
N GLN A 60 -5.38 -43.93 -18.68
CA GLN A 60 -4.36 -44.91 -19.08
C GLN A 60 -4.96 -46.30 -19.26
N GLN A 61 -5.89 -46.73 -18.38
CA GLN A 61 -6.64 -47.98 -18.56
C GLN A 61 -7.49 -47.98 -19.84
N LYS A 62 -7.93 -46.80 -20.30
CA LYS A 62 -8.63 -46.64 -21.60
C LYS A 62 -7.67 -46.53 -22.79
N GLY A 63 -6.37 -46.76 -22.59
CA GLY A 63 -5.36 -46.79 -23.64
C GLY A 63 -4.80 -45.42 -24.04
N LEU A 64 -5.16 -44.32 -23.38
CA LEU A 64 -4.57 -43.01 -23.68
C LEU A 64 -3.14 -42.93 -23.15
N GLN A 65 -2.21 -42.48 -23.99
CA GLN A 65 -0.79 -42.31 -23.65
C GLN A 65 -0.21 -41.04 -24.28
N GLY A 66 0.98 -40.65 -23.83
CA GLY A 66 1.74 -39.51 -24.39
C GLY A 66 0.96 -38.20 -24.39
N GLY A 67 1.08 -37.42 -25.47
CA GLY A 67 0.45 -36.10 -25.59
C GLY A 67 -1.09 -36.13 -25.52
N ALA A 68 -1.75 -37.22 -25.93
CA ALA A 68 -3.20 -37.34 -25.85
C ALA A 68 -3.70 -37.47 -24.41
N LEU A 69 -2.94 -38.17 -23.55
CA LEU A 69 -3.21 -38.27 -22.11
C LEU A 69 -3.02 -36.91 -21.43
N GLU A 70 -1.91 -36.22 -21.70
CA GLU A 70 -1.65 -34.90 -21.13
C GLU A 70 -2.69 -33.86 -21.54
N GLY A 71 -3.07 -33.84 -22.82
CA GLY A 71 -4.14 -32.96 -23.30
C GLY A 71 -5.51 -33.25 -22.65
N ALA A 72 -5.83 -34.52 -22.42
CA ALA A 72 -7.07 -34.91 -21.73
C ALA A 72 -7.03 -34.55 -20.23
N MET A 73 -5.89 -34.70 -19.58
CA MET A 73 -5.67 -34.30 -18.19
C MET A 73 -5.76 -32.78 -18.01
N ALA A 74 -5.16 -32.01 -18.91
CA ALA A 74 -5.24 -30.54 -18.90
C ALA A 74 -6.69 -30.06 -19.03
N ARG A 75 -7.45 -30.59 -20.01
CA ARG A 75 -8.87 -30.28 -20.19
C ARG A 75 -9.71 -30.67 -18.98
N PHE A 76 -9.42 -31.81 -18.35
CA PHE A 76 -10.12 -32.22 -17.13
C PHE A 76 -9.83 -31.25 -15.96
N ALA A 77 -8.57 -30.92 -15.74
CA ALA A 77 -8.17 -30.01 -14.66
C ALA A 77 -8.78 -28.60 -14.84
N GLU A 78 -8.86 -28.11 -16.08
CA GLU A 78 -9.48 -26.84 -16.42
C GLU A 78 -11.00 -26.89 -16.22
N ARG A 79 -11.69 -27.89 -16.78
CA ARG A 79 -13.15 -28.04 -16.68
C ARG A 79 -13.64 -28.17 -15.25
N GLU A 80 -12.91 -28.90 -14.41
CA GLU A 80 -13.24 -29.11 -13.00
C GLU A 80 -12.75 -27.95 -12.10
N GLY A 81 -12.00 -26.99 -12.65
CA GLY A 81 -11.46 -25.85 -11.91
C GLY A 81 -10.62 -26.26 -10.69
N VAL A 82 -10.00 -27.44 -10.71
CA VAL A 82 -9.39 -28.06 -9.50
C VAL A 82 -8.34 -27.16 -8.87
N TRP A 83 -7.54 -26.47 -9.68
CA TRP A 83 -6.51 -25.56 -9.21
C TRP A 83 -7.09 -24.27 -8.63
N ARG A 84 -8.19 -23.77 -9.19
CA ARG A 84 -8.90 -22.58 -8.70
C ARG A 84 -9.56 -22.85 -7.35
N TRP A 85 -10.02 -24.07 -7.11
CA TRP A 85 -10.55 -24.50 -5.82
C TRP A 85 -9.47 -24.73 -4.76
N ALA A 86 -8.30 -25.25 -5.17
CA ALA A 86 -7.24 -25.60 -4.24
C ALA A 86 -6.36 -24.42 -3.82
N LYS A 87 -6.03 -23.50 -4.74
CA LYS A 87 -5.21 -22.32 -4.44
C LYS A 87 -6.04 -21.28 -3.72
N LEU A 88 -5.71 -21.06 -2.45
CA LEU A 88 -6.41 -20.15 -1.55
C LEU A 88 -5.53 -18.99 -1.09
N ARG A 89 -4.21 -19.18 -1.12
CA ARG A 89 -3.28 -18.18 -0.64
C ARG A 89 -3.22 -16.96 -1.55
N ARG A 90 -3.11 -15.79 -0.92
CA ARG A 90 -3.05 -14.47 -1.56
C ARG A 90 -2.16 -13.54 -0.75
N PRO A 91 -1.65 -12.43 -1.32
CA PRO A 91 -0.83 -11.47 -0.59
C PRO A 91 -1.65 -10.54 0.34
N PHE A 92 -2.87 -10.94 0.74
CA PHE A 92 -3.78 -10.12 1.57
C PHE A 92 -3.92 -10.76 2.95
N LEU A 93 -3.41 -10.09 3.99
CA LEU A 93 -3.08 -10.75 5.25
C LEU A 93 -4.23 -10.86 6.26
N SER A 94 -5.23 -9.98 6.17
CA SER A 94 -6.34 -9.93 7.14
C SER A 94 -7.65 -9.52 6.48
N ALA A 95 -8.77 -9.77 7.15
CA ALA A 95 -10.07 -9.24 6.71
C ALA A 95 -10.07 -7.71 6.57
N ASN A 96 -9.33 -7.02 7.45
CA ASN A 96 -9.14 -5.58 7.45
C ASN A 96 -8.41 -5.06 6.20
N ASP A 97 -7.33 -5.74 5.83
CA ASP A 97 -6.59 -5.47 4.60
C ASP A 97 -7.46 -5.80 3.38
N ARG A 98 -8.08 -7.00 3.37
CA ARG A 98 -8.97 -7.46 2.30
C ARG A 98 -10.12 -6.51 2.02
N SER A 99 -10.77 -5.91 3.02
CA SER A 99 -11.91 -5.01 2.75
C SER A 99 -11.54 -3.79 1.91
N ARG A 100 -10.29 -3.30 2.02
CA ARG A 100 -9.78 -2.23 1.17
C ARG A 100 -9.57 -2.73 -0.25
N TRP A 101 -8.95 -3.89 -0.43
CA TRP A 101 -8.81 -4.53 -1.74
C TRP A 101 -10.17 -4.82 -2.40
N CYS A 102 -11.21 -5.18 -1.63
CA CYS A 102 -12.56 -5.36 -2.16
C CYS A 102 -13.10 -4.06 -2.77
N THR A 103 -12.82 -2.93 -2.14
CA THR A 103 -13.20 -1.60 -2.68
C THR A 103 -12.51 -1.33 -4.02
N LEU A 104 -11.21 -1.65 -4.14
CA LEU A 104 -10.47 -1.51 -5.41
C LEU A 104 -11.11 -2.35 -6.52
N ARG A 105 -11.47 -3.61 -6.23
CA ARG A 105 -12.12 -4.49 -7.21
C ARG A 105 -13.48 -3.97 -7.63
N ALA A 106 -14.31 -3.55 -6.68
CA ALA A 106 -15.62 -2.95 -6.96
C ALA A 106 -15.49 -1.73 -7.90
N LEU A 107 -14.48 -0.89 -7.69
CA LEU A 107 -14.27 0.31 -8.49
C LEU A 107 -13.68 0.02 -9.89
N VAL A 108 -12.91 -1.05 -10.06
CA VAL A 108 -12.09 -1.26 -11.29
C VAL A 108 -12.58 -2.41 -12.17
N GLU A 109 -13.08 -3.49 -11.59
CA GLU A 109 -13.52 -4.68 -12.33
C GLU A 109 -15.01 -4.52 -12.70
N ASP A 110 -15.27 -4.23 -13.98
CA ASP A 110 -16.60 -3.89 -14.50
C ASP A 110 -17.66 -4.97 -14.22
N ASP A 111 -17.26 -6.24 -14.24
CA ASP A 111 -18.14 -7.39 -13.97
C ASP A 111 -18.58 -7.49 -12.50
N LEU A 112 -17.94 -6.75 -11.60
CA LEU A 112 -18.23 -6.75 -10.16
C LEU A 112 -18.98 -5.50 -9.71
N ARG A 113 -19.15 -4.51 -10.58
CA ARG A 113 -19.88 -3.30 -10.25
C ARG A 113 -21.35 -3.59 -10.00
N VAL A 114 -21.91 -2.89 -9.02
CA VAL A 114 -23.35 -2.85 -8.77
C VAL A 114 -23.89 -1.55 -9.34
N GLU A 115 -24.87 -1.64 -10.23
CA GLU A 115 -25.48 -0.46 -10.88
C GLU A 115 -26.07 0.49 -9.83
N GLY A 116 -25.72 1.78 -9.91
CA GLY A 116 -26.13 2.79 -8.93
C GLY A 116 -25.31 2.82 -7.62
N TYR A 117 -24.48 1.81 -7.35
CA TYR A 117 -23.71 1.69 -6.10
C TYR A 117 -22.22 1.41 -6.36
N PRO A 118 -21.43 2.42 -6.78
CA PRO A 118 -20.07 2.23 -7.27
C PRO A 118 -19.08 1.66 -6.24
N TYR A 119 -19.36 1.82 -4.94
CA TYR A 119 -18.53 1.30 -3.85
C TYR A 119 -19.06 -0.02 -3.26
N SER A 120 -20.17 -0.55 -3.78
CA SER A 120 -20.69 -1.81 -3.28
C SER A 120 -19.70 -2.93 -3.55
N ILE A 121 -19.45 -3.75 -2.53
CA ILE A 121 -18.57 -4.91 -2.61
C ILE A 121 -19.35 -6.22 -2.69
N ASP A 122 -20.67 -6.20 -2.89
CA ASP A 122 -21.54 -7.39 -2.91
C ASP A 122 -20.98 -8.51 -3.81
N ASN A 123 -20.81 -8.21 -5.09
CA ASN A 123 -20.31 -9.16 -6.08
C ASN A 123 -18.85 -9.56 -5.82
N VAL A 124 -18.09 -8.75 -5.07
CA VAL A 124 -16.69 -9.02 -4.73
C VAL A 124 -16.62 -10.03 -3.59
N VAL A 125 -17.39 -9.84 -2.52
CA VAL A 125 -17.35 -10.71 -1.33
C VAL A 125 -18.00 -12.06 -1.59
N ASP A 126 -18.89 -12.15 -2.57
CA ASP A 126 -19.43 -13.41 -3.08
C ASP A 126 -18.37 -14.25 -3.82
N GLN A 127 -17.25 -13.63 -4.24
CA GLN A 127 -16.16 -14.39 -4.83
C GLN A 127 -15.41 -15.22 -3.77
N PRO A 128 -14.98 -16.45 -4.12
CA PRO A 128 -14.17 -17.25 -3.23
C PRO A 128 -12.93 -16.48 -2.75
N THR A 129 -12.64 -16.54 -1.45
CA THR A 129 -11.48 -15.94 -0.77
C THR A 129 -11.44 -14.40 -0.72
N TRP A 130 -12.56 -13.74 -1.04
CA TRP A 130 -12.73 -12.28 -0.93
C TRP A 130 -13.62 -11.87 0.25
N ASP A 131 -13.81 -12.79 1.20
CA ASP A 131 -14.54 -12.55 2.43
C ASP A 131 -13.86 -11.51 3.33
N THR A 132 -14.66 -10.66 3.97
CA THR A 132 -14.19 -9.74 5.01
C THR A 132 -15.25 -9.54 6.09
N ILE A 133 -14.83 -9.40 7.34
CA ILE A 133 -15.71 -8.99 8.45
C ILE A 133 -15.83 -7.46 8.55
N ASP A 134 -14.96 -6.72 7.85
CA ASP A 134 -14.86 -5.27 7.90
C ASP A 134 -15.74 -4.61 6.84
N MET A 135 -17.05 -4.83 6.96
CA MET A 135 -18.07 -4.31 6.06
C MET A 135 -19.28 -3.75 6.81
N VAL A 136 -20.02 -2.85 6.16
CA VAL A 136 -21.28 -2.28 6.64
C VAL A 136 -22.36 -2.44 5.57
N LYS A 137 -23.62 -2.59 5.99
CA LYS A 137 -24.76 -2.67 5.07
C LYS A 137 -25.49 -1.33 5.03
N HIS A 138 -25.68 -0.78 3.85
CA HIS A 138 -26.43 0.45 3.61
C HIS A 138 -27.31 0.26 2.37
N ASP A 139 -28.60 0.60 2.47
CA ASP A 139 -29.58 0.46 1.38
C ASP A 139 -29.60 -0.92 0.69
N GLY A 140 -29.42 -1.99 1.48
CA GLY A 140 -29.41 -3.35 0.96
C GLY A 140 -28.05 -3.86 0.46
N HIS A 141 -27.07 -2.98 0.29
CA HIS A 141 -25.75 -3.27 -0.28
C HIS A 141 -24.64 -3.25 0.77
N LEU A 142 -23.60 -4.04 0.55
CA LEU A 142 -22.42 -4.14 1.41
C LEU A 142 -21.33 -3.18 0.94
N PHE A 143 -20.70 -2.49 1.88
CA PHE A 143 -19.59 -1.57 1.65
C PHE A 143 -18.46 -1.89 2.62
N SER A 144 -17.22 -1.60 2.22
CA SER A 144 -16.09 -1.64 3.16
C SER A 144 -16.32 -0.67 4.32
N SER A 145 -16.03 -1.09 5.55
CA SER A 145 -16.11 -0.21 6.73
C SER A 145 -14.97 0.82 6.81
N LYS A 146 -14.03 0.80 5.86
CA LYS A 146 -12.83 1.65 5.87
C LYS A 146 -13.07 2.95 5.11
N PRO A 147 -12.40 4.07 5.51
CA PRO A 147 -12.52 5.33 4.79
C PRO A 147 -12.20 5.16 3.30
N PRO A 148 -13.06 5.67 2.39
CA PRO A 148 -12.97 5.33 0.96
C PRO A 148 -11.84 6.06 0.23
N LEU A 149 -11.37 7.20 0.75
CA LEU A 149 -10.41 8.05 0.04
C LEU A 149 -9.14 7.29 -0.38
N PHE A 150 -8.48 6.61 0.55
CA PHE A 150 -7.24 5.91 0.23
C PHE A 150 -7.46 4.75 -0.77
N PRO A 151 -8.40 3.80 -0.54
CA PRO A 151 -8.75 2.79 -1.55
C PRO A 151 -9.11 3.36 -2.93
N THR A 152 -9.79 4.51 -2.97
CA THR A 152 -10.16 5.17 -4.24
C THR A 152 -8.95 5.69 -5.00
N MET A 153 -7.98 6.29 -4.29
CA MET A 153 -6.72 6.70 -4.92
C MET A 153 -5.96 5.48 -5.49
N LEU A 154 -5.93 4.37 -4.75
CA LEU A 154 -5.31 3.13 -5.21
C LEU A 154 -6.05 2.48 -6.38
N ALA A 155 -7.37 2.67 -6.47
CA ALA A 155 -8.16 2.22 -7.61
C ALA A 155 -7.69 2.87 -8.91
N GLY A 156 -7.16 4.11 -8.88
CA GLY A 156 -6.56 4.75 -10.06
C GLY A 156 -5.32 4.02 -10.58
N GLU A 157 -4.42 3.60 -9.69
CA GLU A 157 -3.27 2.76 -10.06
C GLU A 157 -3.73 1.39 -10.56
N TYR A 158 -4.65 0.75 -9.83
CA TYR A 158 -5.16 -0.56 -10.21
C TYR A 158 -5.86 -0.52 -11.57
N TRP A 159 -6.63 0.54 -11.85
CA TRP A 159 -7.27 0.76 -13.14
C TRP A 159 -6.24 0.85 -14.27
N LEU A 160 -5.12 1.53 -14.06
CA LEU A 160 -4.05 1.59 -15.06
C LEU A 160 -3.44 0.21 -15.33
N ILE A 161 -3.17 -0.56 -14.27
CA ILE A 161 -2.67 -1.94 -14.38
C ILE A 161 -3.67 -2.80 -15.17
N HIS A 162 -4.94 -2.76 -14.79
CA HIS A 162 -6.02 -3.52 -15.41
C HIS A 162 -6.19 -3.14 -16.89
N ARG A 163 -6.19 -1.84 -17.21
CA ARG A 163 -6.38 -1.34 -18.58
C ARG A 163 -5.22 -1.69 -19.50
N LEU A 164 -3.99 -1.67 -19.02
CA LEU A 164 -2.79 -1.92 -19.82
C LEU A 164 -2.46 -3.41 -19.98
N SER A 165 -2.79 -4.23 -18.98
CA SER A 165 -2.37 -5.64 -18.96
C SER A 165 -3.51 -6.66 -19.01
N GLY A 166 -4.76 -6.24 -18.75
CA GLY A 166 -5.89 -7.14 -18.54
C GLY A 166 -5.81 -7.95 -17.25
N MET A 167 -4.79 -7.76 -16.41
CA MET A 167 -4.65 -8.48 -15.15
C MET A 167 -5.62 -7.93 -14.10
N THR A 168 -6.28 -8.84 -13.38
CA THR A 168 -7.15 -8.49 -12.25
C THR A 168 -6.57 -9.00 -10.93
N LEU A 169 -6.95 -8.39 -9.81
CA LEU A 169 -6.70 -8.90 -8.46
C LEU A 169 -7.34 -10.27 -8.25
N GLY A 170 -8.43 -10.57 -8.98
CA GLY A 170 -9.04 -11.89 -9.01
C GLY A 170 -8.13 -12.97 -9.62
N THR A 171 -7.50 -12.67 -10.77
CA THR A 171 -6.72 -13.62 -11.60
C THR A 171 -5.23 -13.66 -11.26
N HIS A 172 -4.62 -12.51 -11.00
CA HIS A 172 -3.19 -12.33 -10.75
C HIS A 172 -2.92 -11.63 -9.40
N PRO A 173 -3.47 -12.14 -8.27
CA PRO A 173 -3.44 -11.44 -6.98
C PRO A 173 -2.02 -11.11 -6.50
N TYR A 174 -1.06 -12.01 -6.68
CA TYR A 174 0.33 -11.79 -6.27
C TYR A 174 1.02 -10.71 -7.08
N TRP A 175 0.88 -10.76 -8.41
CA TRP A 175 1.52 -9.78 -9.29
C TRP A 175 0.96 -8.38 -9.06
N VAL A 176 -0.36 -8.24 -9.16
CA VAL A 176 -1.03 -6.94 -9.00
C VAL A 176 -0.86 -6.43 -7.57
N GLY A 177 -1.14 -7.26 -6.56
CA GLY A 177 -1.07 -6.86 -5.16
C GLY A 177 0.33 -6.45 -4.72
N ARG A 178 1.36 -7.25 -5.05
CA ARG A 178 2.75 -6.90 -4.68
C ARG A 178 3.25 -5.68 -5.44
N PHE A 179 2.93 -5.56 -6.72
CA PHE A 179 3.29 -4.39 -7.51
C PHE A 179 2.74 -3.12 -6.87
N MET A 180 1.43 -3.07 -6.59
CA MET A 180 0.78 -1.93 -5.94
C MET A 180 1.35 -1.61 -4.55
N LEU A 181 1.65 -2.64 -3.75
CA LEU A 181 2.28 -2.40 -2.44
C LEU A 181 3.70 -1.83 -2.59
N ILE A 182 4.48 -2.31 -3.56
CA ILE A 182 5.84 -1.80 -3.81
C ILE A 182 5.78 -0.35 -4.30
N THR A 183 4.90 -0.03 -5.24
CA THR A 183 4.78 1.31 -5.81
C THR A 183 4.22 2.31 -4.81
N VAL A 184 3.14 1.97 -4.10
CA VAL A 184 2.47 2.90 -3.19
C VAL A 184 3.16 2.94 -1.84
N ASN A 185 3.24 1.80 -1.15
CA ASN A 185 3.83 1.79 0.19
C ASN A 185 5.35 2.02 0.13
N GLY A 186 6.03 1.52 -0.91
CA GLY A 186 7.45 1.83 -1.14
C GLY A 186 7.69 3.31 -1.39
N THR A 187 6.88 3.97 -2.23
CA THR A 187 6.96 5.42 -2.44
C THR A 187 6.65 6.20 -1.16
N LEU A 188 5.58 5.86 -0.44
CA LEU A 188 5.20 6.55 0.81
C LEU A 188 6.30 6.43 1.87
N LEU A 189 6.91 5.26 2.01
CA LEU A 189 8.00 5.02 2.95
C LEU A 189 9.28 5.76 2.52
N LEU A 190 9.58 5.78 1.23
CA LEU A 190 10.70 6.55 0.69
C LEU A 190 10.53 8.05 0.95
N ILE A 191 9.35 8.61 0.68
CA ILE A 191 9.03 10.01 0.99
C ILE A 191 9.23 10.27 2.47
N PHE A 192 8.70 9.41 3.34
CA PHE A 192 8.87 9.56 4.79
C PHE A 192 10.34 9.64 5.20
N PHE A 193 11.19 8.72 4.74
CA PHE A 193 12.61 8.74 5.12
C PHE A 193 13.40 9.89 4.49
N VAL A 194 13.11 10.29 3.26
CA VAL A 194 13.73 11.45 2.63
C VAL A 194 13.40 12.72 3.42
N LEU A 195 12.14 12.90 3.80
CA LEU A 195 11.72 14.06 4.59
C LEU A 195 12.31 14.03 6.00
N LEU A 196 12.35 12.86 6.64
CA LEU A 196 13.01 12.69 7.93
C LEU A 196 14.49 13.09 7.85
N ALA A 197 15.23 12.63 6.84
CA ALA A 197 16.63 13.00 6.64
C ALA A 197 16.80 14.52 6.48
N ARG A 198 15.91 15.18 5.74
CA ARG A 198 15.93 16.64 5.56
C ARG A 198 15.63 17.39 6.85
N LEU A 199 14.69 16.91 7.66
CA LEU A 199 14.38 17.51 8.97
C LEU A 199 15.53 17.32 9.95
N VAL A 200 16.09 16.12 10.00
CA VAL A 200 17.20 15.79 10.90
C VAL A 200 18.46 16.59 10.54
N GLU A 201 18.75 16.80 9.26
CA GLU A 201 19.82 17.72 8.84
C GLU A 201 19.59 19.15 9.32
N ARG A 202 18.35 19.62 9.24
CA ARG A 202 18.00 20.99 9.58
C ARG A 202 18.01 21.25 11.08
N PHE A 203 17.52 20.30 11.88
CA PHE A 203 17.27 20.51 13.31
C PHE A 203 18.24 19.77 14.23
N GLY A 204 18.90 18.73 13.74
CA GLY A 204 19.92 18.03 14.52
C GLY A 204 21.06 18.98 14.85
N THR A 205 21.60 18.88 16.06
CA THR A 205 22.74 19.67 16.53
C THR A 205 24.04 18.87 16.56
N THR A 206 23.94 17.54 16.65
CA THR A 206 25.08 16.62 16.69
C THR A 206 24.92 15.50 15.67
N ASP A 207 26.02 15.00 15.11
CA ASP A 207 25.96 13.90 14.14
C ASP A 207 25.45 12.61 14.77
N TRP A 208 25.81 12.33 16.02
CA TRP A 208 25.26 11.20 16.76
C TRP A 208 23.74 11.27 16.87
N GLY A 209 23.19 12.44 17.26
CA GLY A 209 21.74 12.62 17.38
C GLY A 209 21.05 12.47 16.03
N ARG A 210 21.66 12.97 14.96
CA ARG A 210 21.15 12.78 13.60
C ARG A 210 21.13 11.31 13.17
N MET A 211 22.22 10.58 13.41
CA MET A 211 22.32 9.16 13.07
C MET A 211 21.32 8.34 13.87
N PHE A 212 21.19 8.65 15.16
CA PHE A 212 20.26 7.98 16.06
C PHE A 212 18.81 8.15 15.58
N VAL A 213 18.38 9.39 15.29
CA VAL A 213 17.00 9.65 14.84
C VAL A 213 16.72 8.97 13.49
N MET A 214 17.65 9.03 12.54
CA MET A 214 17.48 8.33 11.26
C MET A 214 17.40 6.82 11.43
N SER A 215 18.25 6.23 12.27
CA SER A 215 18.23 4.80 12.56
C SER A 215 16.95 4.39 13.28
N ALA A 216 16.48 5.19 14.24
CA ALA A 216 15.22 4.95 14.95
C ALA A 216 14.02 5.06 14.00
N GLY A 217 14.03 6.00 13.05
CA GLY A 217 12.99 6.11 12.03
C GLY A 217 12.91 4.85 11.15
N VAL A 218 14.07 4.34 10.71
CA VAL A 218 14.17 3.17 9.81
C VAL A 218 13.88 1.86 10.53
N PHE A 219 14.44 1.63 11.71
CA PHE A 219 14.42 0.33 12.40
C PHE A 219 13.55 0.30 13.66
N GLY A 220 13.28 1.45 14.27
CA GLY A 220 12.57 1.56 15.54
C GLY A 220 11.06 1.81 15.42
N THR A 221 10.53 1.87 14.19
CA THR A 221 9.10 2.11 13.95
C THR A 221 8.41 0.89 13.33
N PHE A 222 7.10 0.80 13.53
CA PHE A 222 6.26 -0.19 12.85
C PHE A 222 5.92 0.19 11.39
N LEU A 223 6.53 1.23 10.81
CA LEU A 223 6.20 1.65 9.44
C LEU A 223 6.58 0.58 8.42
N THR A 224 7.71 -0.09 8.61
CA THR A 224 8.15 -1.20 7.75
C THR A 224 7.36 -2.50 7.98
N THR A 225 6.65 -2.64 9.11
CA THR A 225 5.74 -3.77 9.33
C THR A 225 4.38 -3.51 8.72
N PHE A 226 3.88 -2.27 8.79
CA PHE A 226 2.60 -1.91 8.19
C PHE A 226 2.68 -1.81 6.65
N SER A 227 3.86 -1.62 6.06
CA SER A 227 4.00 -1.43 4.61
C SER A 227 3.67 -2.66 3.75
N VAL A 228 3.42 -3.83 4.33
CA VAL A 228 3.05 -5.05 3.58
C VAL A 228 1.55 -5.23 3.37
N THR A 229 0.73 -4.29 3.85
CA THR A 229 -0.74 -4.31 3.72
C THR A 229 -1.26 -2.94 3.30
N ILE A 230 -2.49 -2.88 2.80
CA ILE A 230 -3.21 -1.60 2.71
C ILE A 230 -3.79 -1.29 4.08
N ASN A 231 -3.26 -0.22 4.69
CA ASN A 231 -3.74 0.33 5.94
C ASN A 231 -3.57 1.85 5.95
N ASN A 232 -4.09 2.50 7.00
CA ASN A 232 -4.01 3.94 7.18
C ASN A 232 -2.75 4.40 7.93
N HIS A 233 -1.96 3.51 8.54
CA HIS A 233 -0.81 3.91 9.36
C HIS A 233 0.30 4.54 8.52
N LEU A 234 0.70 3.90 7.42
CA LEU A 234 1.76 4.44 6.58
C LEU A 234 1.35 5.75 5.89
N PRO A 235 0.18 5.85 5.22
CA PRO A 235 -0.28 7.13 4.68
C PRO A 235 -0.41 8.22 5.74
N ALA A 236 -0.91 7.92 6.94
CA ALA A 236 -1.03 8.90 8.02
C ALA A 236 0.35 9.37 8.53
N ALA A 237 1.30 8.45 8.72
CA ALA A 237 2.64 8.79 9.15
C ALA A 237 3.38 9.63 8.09
N THR A 238 3.27 9.27 6.82
CA THR A 238 3.83 10.05 5.71
C THR A 238 3.15 11.42 5.60
N ALA A 239 1.83 11.51 5.72
CA ALA A 239 1.11 12.78 5.70
C ALA A 239 1.52 13.69 6.88
N ALA A 240 1.67 13.13 8.09
CA ALA A 240 2.16 13.86 9.24
C ALA A 240 3.60 14.36 9.02
N MET A 241 4.47 13.51 8.45
CA MET A 241 5.84 13.90 8.10
C MET A 241 5.87 15.01 7.04
N VAL A 242 5.03 14.93 6.02
CA VAL A 242 4.86 15.98 5.00
C VAL A 242 4.37 17.27 5.64
N ALA A 243 3.39 17.22 6.55
CA ALA A 243 2.88 18.40 7.24
C ALA A 243 3.96 19.07 8.11
N ILE A 244 4.70 18.28 8.90
CA ILE A 244 5.82 18.78 9.71
C ILE A 244 6.91 19.36 8.82
N TYR A 245 7.26 18.66 7.73
CA TYR A 245 8.25 19.15 6.79
C TYR A 245 7.80 20.43 6.12
N ALA A 246 6.54 20.55 5.69
CA ALA A 246 6.04 21.74 5.02
C ALA A 246 5.94 22.94 5.96
N ASP A 247 5.49 22.75 7.21
CA ASP A 247 5.48 23.78 8.26
C ASP A 247 6.88 24.31 8.55
N ARG A 248 7.86 23.40 8.59
CA ARG A 248 9.23 23.74 9.00
C ARG A 248 10.15 24.09 7.85
N ASN A 249 9.87 23.65 6.64
CA ASN A 249 10.60 24.04 5.45
C ASN A 249 10.13 25.39 4.96
N SER A 250 10.98 26.13 4.27
CA SER A 250 10.70 27.51 3.81
C SER A 250 9.72 27.56 2.62
N ILE A 251 8.69 26.71 2.64
CA ILE A 251 7.62 26.62 1.66
C ILE A 251 6.56 27.69 1.95
N PHE A 252 6.27 27.94 3.23
CA PHE A 252 5.34 28.99 3.66
C PHE A 252 6.07 30.28 4.08
N PHE A 253 7.27 30.16 4.64
CA PHE A 253 8.05 31.30 5.16
C PHE A 253 9.52 31.19 4.73
N ALA A 254 10.02 32.19 4.02
CA ALA A 254 11.44 32.29 3.70
C ALA A 254 12.06 33.49 4.43
N THR A 255 13.36 33.39 4.69
CA THR A 255 14.17 34.51 5.15
C THR A 255 15.24 34.78 4.10
N ASP A 256 15.52 36.04 3.81
CA ASP A 256 16.61 36.41 2.92
C ASP A 256 17.98 36.15 3.57
N ALA A 257 19.06 36.50 2.86
CA ALA A 257 20.43 36.30 3.36
C ALA A 257 20.76 37.14 4.62
N HIS A 258 19.93 38.13 4.94
CA HIS A 258 20.04 39.01 6.10
C HIS A 258 19.11 38.61 7.25
N GLY A 259 18.28 37.58 7.06
CA GLY A 259 17.32 37.10 8.05
C GLY A 259 15.95 37.80 7.98
N GLU A 260 15.72 38.66 7.00
CA GLU A 260 14.46 39.37 6.83
C GLU A 260 13.40 38.45 6.20
N ALA A 261 12.16 38.56 6.68
CA ALA A 261 11.06 37.74 6.19
C ALA A 261 10.73 38.08 4.73
N VAL A 262 10.74 37.06 3.86
CA VAL A 262 10.38 37.18 2.44
C VAL A 262 9.30 36.17 2.07
N LEU A 263 8.40 36.59 1.19
CA LEU A 263 7.33 35.72 0.68
C LEU A 263 7.92 34.63 -0.21
N THR A 264 7.50 33.39 0.05
CA THR A 264 7.79 32.24 -0.81
C THR A 264 6.98 32.34 -2.10
N GLN A 265 7.28 31.52 -3.11
CA GLN A 265 6.42 31.45 -4.32
C GLN A 265 4.96 31.09 -3.99
N PHE A 266 4.78 30.23 -2.99
CA PHE A 266 3.45 29.88 -2.50
C PHE A 266 2.79 31.05 -1.76
N GLY A 267 3.54 31.78 -0.91
CA GLY A 267 3.06 32.99 -0.24
C GLY A 267 2.65 34.08 -1.22
N ARG A 268 3.40 34.25 -2.33
CA ARG A 268 3.03 35.14 -3.44
C ARG A 268 1.72 34.72 -4.10
N ALA A 269 1.56 33.44 -4.44
CA ALA A 269 0.32 32.94 -5.03
C ALA A 269 -0.90 33.12 -4.11
N LEU A 270 -0.75 32.88 -2.80
CA LEU A 270 -1.82 33.14 -1.83
C LEU A 270 -2.18 34.62 -1.74
N GLN A 271 -1.19 35.50 -1.77
CA GLN A 271 -1.41 36.94 -1.78
C GLN A 271 -2.18 37.38 -3.03
N GLU A 272 -1.83 36.87 -4.21
CA GLU A 272 -2.57 37.12 -5.47
C GLU A 272 -4.02 36.62 -5.40
N LEU A 273 -4.25 35.49 -4.72
CA LEU A 273 -5.59 34.93 -4.52
C LEU A 273 -6.38 35.61 -3.38
N GLY A 274 -5.79 36.58 -2.67
CA GLY A 274 -6.41 37.23 -1.52
C GLY A 274 -6.58 36.32 -0.30
N ILE A 275 -5.80 35.25 -0.21
CA ILE A 275 -5.85 34.26 0.87
C ILE A 275 -4.76 34.60 1.90
N GLU A 276 -5.16 34.89 3.14
CA GLU A 276 -4.22 35.11 4.24
C GLU A 276 -3.57 33.81 4.70
N LEU A 277 -2.23 33.76 4.68
CA LEU A 277 -1.45 32.64 5.19
C LEU A 277 -1.21 32.79 6.69
N ILE A 278 -1.84 31.94 7.51
CA ILE A 278 -1.63 31.89 8.97
C ILE A 278 -0.71 30.71 9.30
N PRO A 279 0.52 30.94 9.82
CA PRO A 279 1.42 29.86 10.25
C PRO A 279 0.80 28.99 11.34
N ALA A 280 1.00 27.67 11.29
CA ALA A 280 0.50 26.76 12.33
C ALA A 280 1.13 27.01 13.71
N ASN A 281 2.35 27.53 13.75
CA ASN A 281 3.06 27.91 14.97
C ASN A 281 2.77 29.35 15.47
N SER A 282 1.81 30.05 14.86
CA SER A 282 1.45 31.42 15.25
C SER A 282 0.49 31.45 16.45
N PRO A 283 0.49 32.54 17.25
CA PRO A 283 -0.52 32.77 18.29
C PRO A 283 -1.96 32.71 17.74
N GLN A 284 -2.18 33.18 16.52
CA GLN A 284 -3.47 33.20 15.84
C GLN A 284 -3.98 31.79 15.53
N ALA A 285 -3.10 30.88 15.09
CA ALA A 285 -3.43 29.48 14.89
C ALA A 285 -3.74 28.78 16.23
N LYS A 286 -2.92 29.01 17.27
CA LYS A 286 -3.15 28.47 18.61
C LYS A 286 -4.52 28.89 19.16
N GLY A 287 -4.85 30.18 19.10
CA GLY A 287 -6.14 30.70 19.57
C GLY A 287 -7.36 30.23 18.76
N ARG A 288 -7.19 29.75 17.51
CA ARG A 288 -8.28 29.10 16.76
C ARG A 288 -8.51 27.66 17.23
N VAL A 289 -7.44 26.91 17.49
CA VAL A 289 -7.53 25.53 18.01
C VAL A 289 -8.16 25.52 19.40
N GLU A 290 -7.75 26.45 20.27
CA GLU A 290 -8.30 26.58 21.63
C GLU A 290 -9.79 26.93 21.63
N ARG A 291 -10.27 27.71 20.65
CA ARG A 291 -11.70 28.04 20.50
C ARG A 291 -12.55 26.91 19.92
N PHE A 292 -11.96 25.99 19.16
CA PHE A 292 -12.68 24.86 18.57
C PHE A 292 -12.79 23.66 19.52
N ASN A 293 -11.87 23.56 20.48
CA ASN A 293 -11.75 22.44 21.43
C ASN A 293 -12.07 22.83 22.88
N GLY A 294 -12.46 24.09 23.13
CA GLY A 294 -12.81 24.63 24.44
C GLY A 294 -14.31 24.73 24.65
#